data_AF-A0A1V8RJL6-F1
#
_entry.id   AF-A0A1V8RJL6-F1
#
_cell.length_a   1.000
_cell.length_b   1.000
_cell.length_c   1.000
_cell.angle_alpha   90.00
_cell.angle_beta   90.00
_cell.angle_gamma   90.00
#
_symmetry.space_group_name_H-M   'P 1'
#
loop_
_entity.id
_entity.type
_entity.pdbx_description
1 polymer ?
#
loop_
_entity_poly.entity_id
_entity_poly.type
_entity_poly.pdbx_seq_one_letter_code
_entity_poly.pdbx_strand_id
1 'polypeptide(L)'
;MTLLRALGVEEIEYHLDGGGDSGDTSLERVLYIDGHEETHLPDLPISFNPRGDIQTLQHYLDNLASDLPEGDWINNEGGSGKVFIRPMADEEDWFECNMTFHDEDDYENDDFEEGDLDDADEPPAVDPELGETVTGAKEYAR
;
A
#
# COMPACT_ATOMS: atom_id res chain seq x y z
N MET A 1 -25.63 4.25 17.02
CA MET A 1 -25.51 5.65 16.54
C MET A 1 -26.07 6.73 17.46
N THR A 2 -27.10 6.48 18.29
CA THR A 2 -27.74 7.52 19.13
C THR A 2 -26.78 8.32 20.01
N LEU A 3 -25.77 7.68 20.61
CA LEU A 3 -24.79 8.38 21.45
C LEU A 3 -23.95 9.38 20.65
N LEU A 4 -23.43 8.98 19.49
CA LEU A 4 -22.66 9.86 18.62
C LEU A 4 -23.50 11.03 18.10
N ARG A 5 -24.78 10.77 17.77
CA ARG A 5 -25.73 11.84 17.42
C ARG A 5 -25.94 12.82 18.58
N ALA A 6 -26.04 12.32 19.82
CA ALA A 6 -26.20 13.15 21.01
C ALA A 6 -24.95 13.98 21.33
N LEU A 7 -23.76 13.49 20.98
CA LEU A 7 -22.50 14.24 21.04
C LEU A 7 -22.37 15.27 19.91
N GLY A 8 -23.27 15.27 18.93
CA GLY A 8 -23.20 16.16 17.77
C GLY A 8 -22.13 15.76 16.76
N VAL A 9 -21.70 14.50 16.74
CA VAL A 9 -20.73 13.98 15.77
C VAL A 9 -21.41 13.80 14.41
N GLU A 10 -20.85 14.44 13.39
CA GLU A 10 -21.29 14.35 12.00
C GLU A 10 -20.57 13.22 11.26
N GLU A 11 -19.24 13.15 11.36
CA GLU A 11 -18.40 12.15 10.70
C GLU A 11 -17.18 11.81 11.58
N ILE A 12 -16.76 10.55 11.54
CA ILE A 12 -15.48 10.08 12.11
C ILE A 12 -14.69 9.41 10.99
N GLU A 13 -13.44 9.80 10.80
CA GLU A 13 -12.52 9.19 9.85
C GLU A 13 -11.43 8.41 10.61
N TYR A 14 -11.32 7.13 10.26
CA TYR A 14 -10.26 6.24 10.69
C TYR A 14 -9.35 5.89 9.50
N HIS A 15 -8.07 5.76 9.78
CA HIS A 15 -7.08 5.18 8.87
C HIS A 15 -6.73 3.77 9.30
N LEU A 16 -6.64 2.87 8.33
CA LEU A 16 -6.25 1.49 8.51
C LEU A 16 -4.99 1.21 7.69
N ASP A 17 -4.02 0.55 8.31
CA ASP A 17 -2.75 0.15 7.70
C ASP A 17 -2.60 -1.38 7.76
N GLY A 18 -2.52 -2.03 6.60
CA GLY A 18 -2.34 -3.48 6.47
C GLY A 18 -0.88 -3.87 6.71
N GLY A 19 -0.51 -4.02 7.98
CA GLY A 19 0.88 -4.30 8.39
C GLY A 19 1.36 -5.73 8.15
N GLY A 20 0.67 -6.54 7.33
CA GLY A 20 1.02 -7.93 6.96
C GLY A 20 0.81 -8.97 8.06
N ASP A 21 1.20 -8.64 9.29
CA ASP A 21 1.02 -9.47 10.50
C ASP A 21 0.37 -8.69 11.65
N SER A 22 0.34 -7.36 11.57
CA SER A 22 -0.18 -6.47 12.60
C SER A 22 -0.78 -5.22 11.95
N GLY A 23 -2.08 -5.28 11.67
CA GLY A 23 -2.81 -4.13 11.18
C GLY A 23 -2.96 -3.07 12.27
N ASP A 24 -2.90 -1.79 11.87
CA ASP A 24 -3.14 -0.66 12.77
C ASP A 24 -4.44 0.05 12.39
N THR A 25 -5.13 0.58 13.40
CA THR A 25 -6.32 1.42 13.22
C THR A 25 -6.13 2.67 14.03
N SER A 26 -6.09 3.80 13.34
CA SER A 26 -5.79 5.11 13.93
C SER A 26 -6.92 6.10 13.63
N LEU A 27 -7.35 6.83 14.66
CA LEU A 27 -8.35 7.89 14.52
C LEU A 27 -7.70 9.14 13.91
N GLU A 28 -8.21 9.59 12.77
CA GLU A 28 -7.66 10.74 12.04
C GLU A 28 -8.45 12.02 12.30
N ARG A 29 -9.79 11.95 12.23
CA ARG A 29 -10.65 13.13 12.32
C ARG A 29 -12.01 12.80 12.94
N VAL A 30 -12.50 13.69 13.79
CA VAL A 30 -13.89 13.76 14.26
C VAL A 30 -14.46 15.10 13.84
N LEU A 31 -15.44 15.11 12.94
CA LEU A 31 -16.18 16.30 12.52
C LEU A 31 -17.50 16.37 13.29
N TYR A 32 -17.81 17.53 13.84
CA TYR A 32 -19.05 17.81 14.55
C TYR A 32 -19.97 18.72 13.73
N ILE A 33 -21.27 18.67 14.03
CA ILE A 33 -22.34 19.38 13.28
C ILE A 33 -22.24 20.91 13.26
N ASP A 34 -21.48 21.50 14.18
CA ASP A 34 -21.20 22.94 14.23
C ASP A 34 -19.93 23.32 13.44
N GLY A 35 -19.31 22.34 12.78
CA GLY A 35 -18.15 22.47 11.92
C GLY A 35 -16.80 22.45 12.65
N HIS A 36 -16.76 22.15 13.96
CA HIS A 36 -15.48 21.94 14.63
C HIS A 36 -14.93 20.54 14.36
N GLU A 37 -13.61 20.44 14.31
CA GLU A 37 -12.88 19.21 14.08
C GLU A 37 -11.94 18.92 15.26
N GLU A 38 -11.86 17.65 15.65
CA GLU A 38 -10.96 17.16 16.67
C GLU A 38 -10.22 15.92 16.18
N THR A 39 -9.06 15.63 16.78
CA THR A 39 -8.29 14.40 16.52
C THR A 39 -8.53 13.32 17.58
N HIS A 40 -9.45 13.55 18.50
CA HIS A 40 -9.78 12.63 19.59
C HIS A 40 -11.26 12.73 19.95
N LEU A 41 -11.79 11.62 20.47
CA LEU A 41 -13.12 11.58 21.04
C LEU A 41 -13.06 11.90 22.55
N PRO A 42 -14.16 12.38 23.15
CA PRO A 42 -14.22 12.51 24.59
C PRO A 42 -14.04 11.14 25.27
N ASP A 43 -13.25 11.12 26.34
CA ASP A 43 -13.07 9.92 27.17
C ASP A 43 -14.36 9.63 27.95
N LEU A 44 -15.26 8.89 27.31
CA LEU A 44 -16.59 8.60 27.81
C LEU A 44 -16.72 7.09 28.06
N PRO A 45 -16.93 6.64 29.31
CA PRO A 45 -17.25 5.25 29.58
C PRO A 45 -18.67 4.94 29.10
N ILE A 46 -18.81 3.90 28.28
CA ILE A 46 -20.10 3.53 27.67
C ILE A 46 -20.62 2.17 28.14
N SER A 47 -19.74 1.28 28.62
CA SER A 47 -20.13 -0.06 29.05
C SER A 47 -19.09 -0.68 29.98
N PHE A 48 -19.40 -1.88 30.49
CA PHE A 48 -18.43 -2.75 31.15
C PHE A 48 -18.32 -4.05 30.35
N ASN A 49 -17.09 -4.54 30.15
CA ASN A 49 -16.88 -5.85 29.52
C ASN A 49 -17.24 -7.00 30.51
N PRO A 50 -17.30 -8.27 30.06
CA PRO A 50 -17.59 -9.41 30.94
C PRO A 50 -16.58 -9.66 32.07
N ARG A 51 -15.38 -9.07 31.97
CA ARG A 51 -14.34 -9.12 33.01
C ARG A 51 -14.49 -8.00 34.05
N GLY A 52 -15.39 -7.05 33.81
CA GLY A 52 -15.65 -5.90 34.68
C GLY A 52 -14.80 -4.66 34.36
N ASP A 53 -14.04 -4.66 33.26
CA ASP A 53 -13.28 -3.48 32.85
C ASP A 53 -14.20 -2.46 32.17
N ILE A 54 -13.89 -1.18 32.37
CA ILE A 54 -14.58 -0.07 31.72
C ILE A 54 -14.26 -0.09 30.23
N GLN A 55 -15.29 -0.06 29.39
CA GLN A 55 -15.16 0.15 27.95
C GLN A 55 -15.47 1.61 27.63
N THR A 56 -14.51 2.30 27.02
CA THR A 56 -14.67 3.69 26.57
C THR A 56 -15.25 3.76 25.16
N LEU A 57 -15.85 4.89 24.81
CA LEU A 57 -16.39 5.14 23.48
C LEU A 57 -15.32 5.01 22.40
N GLN A 58 -14.14 5.60 22.62
CA GLN A 58 -13.04 5.52 21.66
C GLN A 58 -12.63 4.07 21.43
N HIS A 59 -12.36 3.31 22.49
CA HIS A 59 -11.97 1.91 22.34
C HIS A 59 -13.04 1.06 21.63
N TYR A 60 -14.33 1.35 21.86
CA TYR A 60 -15.41 0.68 21.13
C TYR A 60 -15.38 1.00 19.64
N LEU A 61 -15.14 2.25 19.26
CA LEU A 61 -15.12 2.67 17.86
C LEU A 61 -13.84 2.24 17.13
N ASP A 62 -12.70 2.18 17.83
CA ASP A 62 -11.47 1.65 17.27
C ASP A 62 -11.66 0.18 16.85
N ASN A 63 -12.26 -0.63 17.73
CA ASN A 63 -12.60 -2.02 17.41
C ASN A 63 -13.65 -2.09 16.27
N LEU A 64 -14.68 -1.24 16.31
CA LEU A 64 -15.69 -1.21 15.25
C LEU A 64 -15.08 -0.86 13.89
N ALA A 65 -14.19 0.14 13.83
CA ALA A 65 -13.51 0.54 12.60
C ALA A 65 -12.61 -0.58 12.07
N SER A 66 -11.95 -1.32 12.95
CA SER A 66 -11.12 -2.50 12.60
C SER A 66 -11.96 -3.66 12.04
N ASP A 67 -13.18 -3.86 12.54
CA ASP A 67 -14.07 -4.96 12.16
C ASP A 67 -14.94 -4.67 10.91
N LEU A 68 -15.04 -3.41 10.48
CA LEU A 68 -15.93 -2.98 9.39
C LEU A 68 -15.48 -3.37 7.97
N PRO A 69 -14.19 -3.29 7.59
CA PRO A 69 -13.76 -3.66 6.26
C PRO A 69 -14.03 -5.13 5.93
N GLU A 70 -14.41 -5.41 4.69
CA GLU A 70 -14.53 -6.78 4.20
C GLU A 70 -13.15 -7.39 3.90
N GLY A 71 -12.99 -8.68 4.15
CA GLY A 71 -11.75 -9.41 3.87
C GLY A 71 -10.71 -9.30 4.98
N ASP A 72 -9.55 -9.92 4.75
CA ASP A 72 -8.44 -9.95 5.69
C ASP A 72 -7.49 -8.78 5.44
N TRP A 73 -7.95 -7.58 5.79
CA TRP A 73 -7.17 -6.36 5.56
C TRP A 73 -5.93 -6.25 6.44
N ILE A 74 -5.88 -6.99 7.56
CA ILE A 74 -4.73 -7.01 8.46
C ILE A 74 -3.53 -7.64 7.75
N ASN A 75 -3.77 -8.72 7.00
CA ASN A 75 -2.74 -9.46 6.26
C ASN A 75 -2.48 -8.89 4.86
N ASN A 76 -2.99 -7.69 4.55
CA ASN A 76 -2.82 -7.00 3.28
C ASN A 76 -1.54 -6.15 3.30
N GLU A 77 -0.38 -6.80 3.17
CA GLU A 77 0.92 -6.13 3.24
C GLU A 77 1.05 -5.00 2.20
N GLY A 78 1.28 -3.79 2.68
CA GLY A 78 1.40 -2.60 1.83
C GLY A 78 0.05 -2.00 1.39
N GLY A 79 -1.06 -2.61 1.76
CA GLY A 79 -2.38 -2.05 1.58
C GLY A 79 -2.79 -1.13 2.72
N SER A 80 -3.75 -0.26 2.43
CA SER A 80 -4.25 0.72 3.40
C SER A 80 -5.71 1.05 3.11
N GLY A 81 -6.39 1.64 4.08
CA GLY A 81 -7.75 2.06 3.89
C GLY A 81 -8.21 3.16 4.82
N LYS A 82 -9.47 3.53 4.60
CA LYS A 82 -10.18 4.50 5.41
C LYS A 82 -11.56 3.98 5.76
N VAL A 83 -11.96 4.21 6.99
CA VAL A 83 -13.31 3.91 7.47
C VAL A 83 -13.95 5.22 7.91
N PHE A 84 -15.12 5.52 7.35
CA PHE A 84 -15.94 6.66 7.73
C PHE A 84 -17.15 6.18 8.51
N ILE A 85 -17.39 6.77 9.67
CA ILE A 85 -18.60 6.56 10.47
C ILE A 85 -19.41 7.85 10.42
N ARG A 86 -20.62 7.82 9.86
CA ARG A 86 -21.51 8.98 9.70
C ARG A 86 -22.80 8.79 10.48
N PRO A 87 -22.82 9.08 11.78
CA PRO A 87 -23.97 8.83 12.63
C PRO A 87 -25.22 9.55 12.12
N MET A 88 -25.09 10.70 11.47
CA MET A 88 -26.20 11.53 10.99
C MET A 88 -26.77 11.08 9.64
N ALA A 89 -26.06 10.24 8.88
CA ALA A 89 -26.55 9.70 7.62
C ALA A 89 -27.71 8.71 7.83
N ASP A 90 -28.32 8.29 6.72
CA ASP A 90 -29.27 7.19 6.69
C ASP A 90 -28.57 5.87 7.10
N GLU A 91 -29.35 4.90 7.60
CA GLU A 91 -28.78 3.67 8.19
C GLU A 91 -27.93 2.86 7.21
N GLU A 92 -28.23 2.96 5.91
CA GLU A 92 -27.49 2.31 4.82
C GLU A 92 -26.12 2.97 4.57
N ASP A 93 -25.94 4.23 4.99
CA ASP A 93 -24.76 5.06 4.73
C ASP A 93 -23.98 5.41 6.01
N TRP A 94 -24.28 4.74 7.12
CA TRP A 94 -23.58 4.97 8.39
C TRP A 94 -22.10 4.62 8.34
N PHE A 95 -21.73 3.70 7.45
CA PHE A 95 -20.39 3.19 7.33
C PHE A 95 -19.96 3.23 5.87
N GLU A 96 -18.79 3.77 5.61
CA GLU A 96 -18.13 3.68 4.31
C GLU A 96 -16.72 3.20 4.53
N CYS A 97 -16.33 2.12 3.83
CA CYS A 97 -15.02 1.53 3.93
C CYS A 97 -14.36 1.60 2.55
N ASN A 98 -13.22 2.28 2.48
CA ASN A 98 -12.42 2.43 1.27
C ASN A 98 -11.07 1.75 1.51
N MET A 99 -10.97 0.48 1.13
CA MET A 99 -9.74 -0.32 1.24
C MET A 99 -9.01 -0.38 -0.10
N THR A 100 -7.69 -0.34 -0.03
CA THR A 100 -6.78 -0.64 -1.14
C THR A 100 -6.02 -1.91 -0.78
N PHE A 101 -6.21 -2.97 -1.58
CA PHE A 101 -5.48 -4.22 -1.44
C PHE A 101 -4.29 -4.23 -2.39
N HIS A 102 -3.14 -4.65 -1.89
CA HIS A 102 -1.97 -4.89 -2.69
C HIS A 102 -1.86 -6.41 -2.87
N ASP A 103 -2.22 -6.89 -4.06
CA ASP A 103 -2.01 -8.29 -4.40
C ASP A 103 -0.52 -8.47 -4.71
N GLU A 104 0.17 -9.34 -3.97
CA GLU A 104 1.57 -9.71 -4.22
C GLU A 104 1.79 -10.29 -5.64
N ASP A 105 0.70 -10.68 -6.32
CA ASP A 105 0.69 -11.22 -7.69
C ASP A 105 0.80 -10.14 -8.79
N ASP A 106 0.77 -8.83 -8.47
CA ASP A 106 0.91 -7.75 -9.48
C ASP A 106 2.39 -7.50 -9.89
N TYR A 107 3.32 -8.35 -9.45
CA TYR A 107 4.71 -8.43 -9.92
C TYR A 107 4.94 -9.49 -11.00
N GLU A 108 3.91 -10.05 -11.63
CA GLU A 108 4.08 -10.74 -12.91
C GLU A 108 3.89 -9.75 -14.07
N ASN A 109 4.92 -8.94 -14.37
CA ASN A 109 5.33 -8.54 -15.73
C ASN A 109 6.09 -7.19 -15.75
N ASP A 110 7.35 -7.17 -15.32
CA ASP A 110 8.33 -6.23 -15.90
C ASP A 110 9.75 -6.79 -15.95
N ASP A 111 9.90 -8.11 -16.14
CA ASP A 111 11.20 -8.75 -16.36
C ASP A 111 11.28 -9.38 -17.76
N PHE A 112 11.13 -8.54 -18.76
CA PHE A 112 11.58 -8.82 -20.12
C PHE A 112 12.63 -7.77 -20.56
N GLU A 113 13.65 -7.53 -19.73
CA GLU A 113 14.96 -7.11 -20.26
C GLU A 113 15.68 -8.34 -20.83
N GLU A 114 15.37 -8.69 -22.08
CA GLU A 114 16.28 -9.52 -22.88
C GLU A 114 17.52 -8.68 -23.18
N GLY A 115 18.52 -8.79 -22.30
CA GLY A 115 19.81 -8.14 -22.46
C GLY A 115 20.50 -8.61 -23.74
N ASP A 116 20.38 -7.85 -24.82
CA ASP A 116 21.29 -7.92 -25.97
C ASP A 116 22.51 -7.04 -25.68
N LEU A 117 23.39 -7.55 -24.82
CA LEU A 117 24.77 -7.06 -24.70
C LEU A 117 25.69 -8.07 -25.39
N ASP A 118 25.61 -8.15 -26.72
CA ASP A 118 26.69 -8.79 -27.49
C ASP A 118 27.84 -7.79 -27.61
N ASP A 119 28.88 -8.13 -26.85
CA ASP A 119 30.08 -7.39 -26.54
C ASP A 119 30.88 -7.06 -27.81
N ALA A 120 31.02 -5.77 -28.09
CA ALA A 120 31.94 -5.29 -29.11
C ALA A 120 33.32 -5.04 -28.49
N ASP A 121 34.27 -5.97 -28.70
CA ASP A 121 35.61 -5.73 -29.26
C ASP A 121 36.57 -6.90 -28.95
N GLU A 122 37.24 -7.48 -29.96
CA GLU A 122 38.71 -7.53 -30.17
C GLU A 122 39.14 -8.57 -31.25
N PRO A 123 40.38 -8.53 -31.78
CA PRO A 123 40.78 -8.22 -33.18
C PRO A 123 40.98 -9.45 -34.11
N PRO A 124 41.20 -9.28 -35.45
CA PRO A 124 41.31 -10.41 -36.37
C PRO A 124 42.58 -11.25 -36.11
N ALA A 125 42.38 -12.54 -35.80
CA ALA A 125 43.44 -13.53 -35.77
C ALA A 125 43.78 -13.98 -37.22
N VAL A 126 45.05 -13.80 -37.58
CA VAL A 126 45.67 -14.24 -38.84
C VAL A 126 45.92 -15.74 -38.78
N ASP A 127 45.42 -16.50 -39.75
CA ASP A 127 45.88 -17.87 -40.03
C ASP A 127 47.07 -17.82 -41.02
N PRO A 128 48.25 -18.36 -40.67
CA PRO A 128 49.48 -18.23 -41.45
C PRO A 128 49.72 -19.26 -42.58
N GLU A 129 48.74 -20.03 -43.08
CA GLU A 129 49.03 -21.13 -44.02
C GLU A 129 48.32 -21.13 -45.40
N LEU A 130 48.42 -20.04 -46.17
CA LEU A 130 48.29 -20.10 -47.64
C LEU A 130 49.25 -19.12 -48.36
N GLY A 131 50.29 -19.67 -49.00
CA GLY A 131 50.74 -19.18 -50.31
C GLY A 131 51.98 -18.27 -50.39
N GLU A 132 53.15 -18.90 -50.40
CA GLU A 132 54.26 -18.62 -51.34
C GLU A 132 54.99 -17.26 -51.29
N THR A 133 56.18 -17.28 -50.71
CA THR A 133 57.28 -16.40 -51.15
C THR A 133 57.74 -16.82 -52.55
N VAL A 134 57.37 -16.06 -53.58
CA VAL A 134 58.10 -16.07 -54.86
C VAL A 134 59.13 -14.95 -54.82
N THR A 135 60.37 -15.33 -54.51
CA THR A 135 61.58 -14.57 -54.80
C THR A 135 61.83 -14.48 -56.30
N GLY A 136 62.15 -13.28 -56.80
CA GLY A 136 62.79 -13.10 -58.11
C GLY A 136 62.32 -11.83 -58.83
N ALA A 137 62.85 -10.66 -58.48
CA ALA A 137 64.02 -10.04 -59.12
C ALA A 137 63.80 -9.63 -60.59
N LYS A 138 63.81 -8.31 -60.86
CA LYS A 138 64.90 -7.61 -61.59
C LYS A 138 64.50 -6.17 -61.94
N GLU A 139 65.48 -5.28 -61.74
CA GLU A 139 65.71 -3.96 -62.32
C GLU A 139 64.92 -3.60 -63.60
N TYR A 140 64.50 -2.33 -63.73
CA TYR A 140 65.19 -1.35 -64.58
C TYR A 140 64.68 0.09 -64.32
N ALA A 141 65.62 1.03 -64.46
CA ALA A 141 65.55 2.50 -64.59
C ALA A 141 64.17 3.11 -64.97
N ARG A 142 63.80 4.33 -64.57
CA ARG A 142 64.57 5.56 -64.36
C ARG A 142 63.73 6.55 -63.55
#